data_AF-A0A943Q009-F1
#
_entry.id   AF-A0A943Q009-F1
#
_cell.length_a   1.000
_cell.length_b   1.000
_cell.length_c   1.000
_cell.angle_alpha   90.00
_cell.angle_beta   90.00
_cell.angle_gamma   90.00
#
_symmetry.space_group_name_H-M   'P 1'
#
loop_
_entity.id
_entity.type
_entity.pdbx_description
1 polymer ?
#
loop_
_entity_poly.entity_id
_entity_poly.type
_entity_poly.pdbx_seq_one_letter_code
_entity_poly.pdbx_strand_id
1 'polypeptide(L)' 'MVNIEQEKLNEATYMLLEIKCLARLGALASESCIDDNELQLQDNLEYYFVLRQITNLVVKIENLIQD' A
#
# COMPACT_ATOMS: atom_id res chain seq x y z
N MET A 1 -10.87 -4.21 29.22
CA MET A 1 -11.67 -4.53 28.02
C MET A 1 -11.08 -3.70 26.90
N VAL A 2 -10.52 -4.34 25.86
CA VAL A 2 -10.06 -3.59 24.69
C VAL A 2 -11.29 -3.17 23.89
N ASN A 3 -11.32 -1.91 23.45
CA ASN A 3 -12.41 -1.39 22.63
C ASN A 3 -12.21 -1.92 21.20
N ILE A 4 -13.15 -2.74 20.72
CA ILE A 4 -13.14 -3.34 19.37
C ILE A 4 -13.02 -2.26 18.29
N GLU A 5 -13.65 -1.10 18.50
CA GLU A 5 -13.54 0.03 17.57
C GLU A 5 -12.11 0.60 17.52
N GLN A 6 -11.41 0.61 18.65
CA GLN A 6 -10.02 1.06 18.72
C GLN A 6 -9.07 0.08 18.04
N GLU A 7 -9.34 -1.23 18.13
CA GLU A 7 -8.58 -2.26 17.40
C GLU A 7 -8.76 -2.12 15.90
N LYS A 8 -10.01 -1.98 15.42
CA LYS A 8 -10.32 -1.71 14.01
C LYS A 8 -9.62 -0.42 13.53
N LEU A 9 -9.68 0.66 14.31
CA LEU A 9 -9.03 1.92 13.95
C LEU A 9 -7.50 1.76 13.85
N ASN A 10 -6.89 1.03 14.78
CA ASN A 10 -5.45 0.78 14.76
C ASN A 10 -5.06 -0.04 13.53
N GLU A 11 -5.82 -1.10 13.20
CA GLU A 11 -5.57 -1.94 12.05
C GLU A 11 -5.72 -1.17 10.72
N ALA A 12 -6.78 -0.36 10.57
CA ALA A 12 -6.93 0.55 9.43
C ALA A 12 -5.75 1.52 9.31
N THR A 13 -5.25 2.05 10.44
CA THR A 13 -4.10 2.96 10.46
C THR A 13 -2.83 2.27 9.95
N TYR A 14 -2.59 1.02 10.36
CA TYR A 14 -1.45 0.24 9.85
C TYR A 14 -1.56 -0.01 8.34
N MET A 15 -2.74 -0.39 7.85
CA MET A 15 -2.96 -0.59 6.42
C MET A 15 -2.78 0.70 5.61
N LEU A 16 -3.24 1.85 6.12
CA LEU A 16 -3.02 3.15 5.50
C LEU A 16 -1.53 3.52 5.44
N LEU A 17 -0.76 3.18 6.48
CA LEU A 17 0.69 3.39 6.49
C LEU A 17 1.36 2.53 5.41
N GLU A 18 0.93 1.28 5.25
CA GLU A 18 1.44 0.37 4.21
C GLU A 18 1.14 0.89 2.81
N ILE A 19 -0.10 1.34 2.55
CA ILE A 19 -0.47 2.00 1.27
C ILE A 19 0.46 3.18 0.98
N LYS A 20 0.71 4.04 1.98
CA LYS A 20 1.59 5.20 1.84
C LYS A 20 3.03 4.79 1.51
N CYS A 21 3.54 3.72 2.13
CA CYS A 21 4.86 3.18 1.84
C CYS A 21 4.93 2.62 0.42
N LEU A 22 3.95 1.81 0.00
CA LEU A 22 3.89 1.25 -1.36
C LEU A 22 3.82 2.34 -2.43
N ALA A 23 3.00 3.37 -2.22
CA ALA A 23 2.90 4.49 -3.15
C ALA A 23 4.23 5.26 -3.29
N ARG A 24 4.94 5.49 -2.17
CA ARG A 24 6.25 6.15 -2.18
C ARG A 24 7.33 5.30 -2.83
N LEU A 25 7.36 4.01 -2.52
CA LEU A 25 8.32 3.07 -3.13
C LEU A 25 8.07 2.93 -4.62
N GLY A 26 6.81 2.80 -5.04
CA GLY A 26 6.45 2.79 -6.45
C GLY A 26 6.89 4.06 -7.18
N ALA A 27 6.64 5.24 -6.59
CA ALA A 27 7.08 6.51 -7.15
C ALA A 27 8.62 6.66 -7.22
N LEU A 28 9.33 6.17 -6.20
CA LEU A 28 10.81 6.17 -6.21
C LEU A 28 11.33 5.21 -7.27
N ALA A 29 10.81 3.99 -7.33
CA ALA A 29 11.23 3.00 -8.32
C ALA A 29 10.86 3.41 -9.76
N SER A 30 9.85 4.26 -9.95
CA SER A 30 9.44 4.78 -11.27
C SER A 30 10.25 5.95 -11.80
N GLU A 31 10.62 6.90 -10.92
CA GLU A 31 11.31 8.14 -11.33
C GLU A 31 12.73 8.25 -10.78
N SER A 32 13.29 7.18 -10.22
CA SER A 32 14.64 7.24 -9.71
C SER A 32 15.66 7.30 -10.84
N CYS A 33 16.63 8.21 -10.73
CA CYS A 33 17.91 8.15 -11.44
C CYS A 33 18.78 6.97 -10.96
N ILE A 34 18.18 5.92 -10.39
CA ILE A 34 18.88 4.72 -9.91
C ILE A 34 19.06 3.82 -11.13
N ASP A 35 20.28 3.71 -11.64
CA ASP A 35 20.67 2.82 -12.74
C ASP A 35 20.88 1.37 -12.25
N ASP A 36 19.95 0.90 -11.42
CA ASP A 36 19.92 -0.47 -10.90
C ASP A 36 18.59 -1.11 -11.31
N ASN A 37 18.67 -2.02 -12.28
CA ASN A 37 17.50 -2.67 -12.86
C ASN A 37 16.72 -3.52 -11.85
N GLU A 38 17.32 -3.92 -10.73
CA GLU A 38 16.64 -4.66 -9.67
C GLU A 38 15.78 -3.74 -8.77
N LEU A 39 16.02 -2.44 -8.80
CA LEU A 39 15.36 -1.44 -7.94
C LEU A 39 14.36 -0.56 -8.68
N GLN A 40 14.42 -0.54 -10.02
CA GLN A 40 13.52 0.23 -10.87
C GLN A 40 12.32 -0.59 -11.33
N LEU A 41 11.16 0.08 -11.42
CA LEU A 41 9.99 -0.50 -12.07
C LEU A 41 10.18 -0.45 -13.59
N GLN A 42 10.35 -1.62 -14.20
CA GLN A 42 10.80 -1.75 -15.60
C GLN A 42 9.66 -1.65 -16.60
N ASP A 43 8.46 -2.10 -16.22
CA ASP A 43 7.32 -2.13 -17.13
C ASP A 43 5.96 -1.94 -16.43
N ASN A 44 4.92 -1.75 -17.25
CA ASN A 44 3.56 -1.52 -16.80
C ASN A 44 2.97 -2.66 -15.94
N LEU A 45 3.50 -3.88 -16.04
CA LEU A 45 3.03 -5.03 -15.26
C LEU A 45 3.47 -4.89 -13.80
N GLU A 46 4.68 -4.39 -13.57
CA GLU A 46 5.18 -4.12 -12.22
C GLU A 46 4.39 -2.98 -11.54
N TYR A 47 4.07 -1.90 -12.27
CA TYR A 47 3.15 -0.86 -11.78
C TYR A 47 1.77 -1.44 -11.44
N TYR A 48 1.24 -2.32 -12.28
CA TYR A 48 -0.03 -2.98 -12.03
C TYR A 48 0.01 -3.77 -10.70
N PHE A 49 1.10 -4.48 -10.40
CA PHE A 49 1.20 -5.20 -9.14
C PHE A 49 1.21 -4.27 -7.92
N VAL A 50 1.94 -3.15 -7.97
CA VAL A 50 1.93 -2.14 -6.91
C VAL A 50 0.53 -1.58 -6.69
N LEU A 51 -0.15 -1.17 -7.77
CA LEU A 51 -1.50 -0.62 -7.72
C LEU A 51 -2.53 -1.65 -7.23
N ARG A 52 -2.39 -2.91 -7.64
CA ARG A 52 -3.25 -4.00 -7.19
C ARG A 52 -3.11 -4.21 -5.68
N GLN A 53 -1.90 -4.18 -5.14
CA GLN A 53 -1.70 -4.32 -3.70
C GLN A 53 -2.29 -3.15 -2.91
N ILE A 54 -2.09 -1.92 -3.39
CA ILE A 54 -2.74 -0.73 -2.81
C ILE A 54 -4.26 -0.90 -2.81
N THR A 55 -4.85 -1.32 -3.94
CA THR A 55 -6.30 -1.52 -4.07
C THR A 55 -6.80 -2.58 -3.09
N ASN A 56 -6.09 -3.70 -2.94
CA ASN A 56 -6.46 -4.74 -1.98
C ASN A 56 -6.47 -4.23 -0.54
N LEU A 57 -5.49 -3.40 -0.15
CA LEU A 57 -5.43 -2.81 1.18
C LEU A 57 -6.58 -1.81 1.41
N VAL A 58 -6.93 -1.01 0.39
CA VAL A 58 -8.09 -0.11 0.46
C VAL A 58 -9.38 -0.90 0.68
N VAL A 59 -9.62 -1.96 -0.09
CA VAL A 59 -10.81 -2.82 0.08
C VAL A 59 -10.87 -3.43 1.48
N LYS A 60 -9.74 -3.86 2.04
CA LYS A 60 -9.70 -4.37 3.42
C LYS A 60 -10.07 -3.32 4.45
N ILE A 61 -9.59 -2.08 4.28
CA ILE A 61 -9.95 -0.95 5.14
C ILE A 61 -11.46 -0.66 5.02
N GLU A 62 -12.00 -0.64 3.80
CA GLU A 62 -13.43 -0.42 3.57
C GLU A 62 -14.28 -1.46 4.29
N ASN A 63 -13.94 -2.75 4.17
CA ASN A 63 -14.64 -3.82 4.87
C ASN A 63 -14.53 -3.66 6.40
N LEU A 64 -13.35 -3.32 6.91
CA LEU A 64 -13.12 -3.13 8.35
C LEU A 64 -13.96 -1.99 8.94
N ILE A 65 -14.21 -0.93 8.17
CA ILE A 65 -15.02 0.23 8.59
C ILE A 65 -16.52 -0.05 8.44
N GLN A 66 -16.91 -0.87 7.45
CA GLN A 66 -18.32 -1.22 7.20
C GLN A 66 -18.85 -2.33 8.12
N ASP A 67 -17.96 -3.20 8.60
CA ASP A 67 -18.23 -4.18 9.66
C ASP A 67 -18.33 -3.53 11.05
#